data_AF-A0A445EK76-F1
#
_entry.id   AF-A0A445EK76-F1
#
_cell.length_a   1.000
_cell.length_b   1.000
_cell.length_c   1.000
_cell.angle_alpha   90.00
_cell.angle_beta   90.00
_cell.angle_gamma   90.00
#
_symmetry.space_group_name_H-M   'P 1'
#
loop_
_entity.id
_entity.type
_entity.pdbx_description
1 polymer ?
#
loop_
_entity_poly.entity_id
_entity_poly.type
_entity_poly.pdbx_seq_one_letter_code
_entity_poly.pdbx_strand_id
1 'polypeptide(L)' 'MKTTSYGKHARETKKTALPCMACRGKGFYICKLCKGNATISWSPMYDPIAINPCLCPTCEGNRVQRCLNCLGKGYD' A
#
# COMPACT_ATOMS: atom_id res chain seq x y z
N MET A 1 46.65 18.14 30.56
CA MET A 1 45.46 17.85 31.39
C MET A 1 44.24 17.82 30.48
N LYS A 2 43.32 16.89 30.74
CA LYS A 2 42.45 16.19 29.79
C LYS A 2 41.50 17.11 29.02
N THR A 3 41.50 16.98 27.69
CA THR A 3 40.36 17.30 26.83
C THR A 3 39.28 16.26 27.07
N THR A 4 38.04 16.68 27.30
CA THR A 4 36.91 15.72 27.25
C THR A 4 35.75 16.43 26.58
N SER A 5 35.55 16.09 25.31
CA SER A 5 34.42 16.56 24.53
C SER A 5 33.13 15.95 25.11
N TYR A 6 32.11 16.79 25.26
CA TYR A 6 30.77 16.33 25.63
C TYR A 6 30.09 15.74 24.38
N GLY A 7 30.48 14.53 24.01
CA GLY A 7 29.77 13.74 23.00
C GLY A 7 28.53 13.08 23.62
N LYS A 8 27.37 13.73 23.52
CA LYS A 8 26.07 13.06 23.75
C LYS A 8 25.70 12.25 22.50
N HIS A 9 26.16 11.01 22.41
CA HIS A 9 25.58 10.06 21.45
C HIS A 9 24.22 9.63 21.98
N ALA A 10 23.16 10.30 21.52
CA ALA A 10 21.80 9.80 21.67
C ALA A 10 21.73 8.47 20.91
N ARG A 11 21.58 7.36 21.65
CA ARG A 11 21.32 6.05 21.07
C ARG A 11 19.94 6.12 20.42
N GLU A 12 19.91 6.29 19.10
CA GLU A 12 18.70 6.22 18.30
C GLU A 12 18.15 4.79 18.39
N THR A 13 17.30 4.54 19.38
CA THR A 13 16.48 3.34 19.40
C THR A 13 15.62 3.40 18.14
N LYS A 14 15.85 2.50 17.18
CA LYS A 14 14.94 2.32 16.04
C LYS A 14 13.54 2.16 16.61
N LYS A 15 12.71 3.19 16.47
CA LYS A 15 11.30 3.12 16.87
C LYS A 15 10.62 2.29 15.80
N THR A 16 10.58 0.97 15.99
CA THR A 16 9.84 0.07 15.12
C THR A 16 8.37 0.48 15.19
N ALA A 17 7.83 0.92 14.06
CA ALA A 17 6.45 1.34 13.97
C ALA A 17 5.55 0.11 14.11
N LEU A 18 4.49 0.23 14.91
CA LEU A 18 3.58 -0.87 15.10
C LEU A 18 2.95 -1.33 13.79
N PRO A 19 2.57 -2.61 13.75
CA PRO A 19 1.88 -3.13 12.61
C PRO A 19 0.58 -2.39 12.26
N CYS A 20 0.46 -1.82 11.05
CA CYS A 20 -0.79 -1.45 10.38
C CYS A 20 -1.76 -2.63 10.43
N MET A 21 -2.67 -2.53 11.38
CA MET A 21 -3.68 -3.54 11.66
C MET A 21 -4.64 -3.77 10.49
N ALA A 22 -4.94 -2.71 9.73
CA ALA A 22 -5.87 -2.79 8.62
C ALA A 22 -5.39 -3.78 7.56
N CYS A 23 -4.12 -3.69 7.11
CA CYS A 23 -3.54 -4.59 6.11
C CYS A 23 -2.70 -5.74 6.70
N ARG A 24 -2.64 -5.85 8.04
CA ARG A 24 -1.82 -6.82 8.77
C ARG A 24 -0.36 -6.83 8.28
N GLY A 25 0.14 -5.65 7.91
CA GLY A 25 1.53 -5.45 7.46
C GLY A 25 1.90 -5.78 6.06
N LYS A 26 0.94 -6.19 5.24
CA LYS A 26 1.24 -6.46 3.85
C LYS A 26 1.47 -5.18 3.06
N GLY A 27 0.86 -4.07 3.47
CA GLY A 27 0.85 -2.83 2.69
C GLY A 27 -0.17 -2.84 1.54
N PHE A 28 -0.84 -3.96 1.26
CA PHE A 28 -1.83 -4.09 0.21
C PHE A 28 -2.99 -4.99 0.62
N TYR A 29 -4.11 -4.85 -0.09
CA TYR A 29 -5.29 -5.71 -0.02
C TYR A 29 -5.51 -6.40 -1.36
N ILE A 30 -6.24 -7.51 -1.36
CA ILE A 30 -6.90 -7.95 -2.59
C ILE A 30 -7.80 -6.82 -3.08
N CYS A 31 -7.78 -6.54 -4.38
CA CYS A 31 -8.56 -5.46 -4.96
C CYS A 31 -10.04 -5.66 -4.64
N LYS A 32 -10.62 -4.71 -3.90
CA LYS A 32 -12.01 -4.80 -3.46
C LYS A 32 -13.01 -4.69 -4.62
N LEU A 33 -12.61 -4.01 -5.70
CA LEU A 33 -13.47 -3.78 -6.86
C LEU A 33 -13.60 -5.04 -7.71
N CYS A 34 -12.48 -5.57 -8.23
CA CYS A 34 -12.51 -6.77 -9.07
C CYS A 34 -12.39 -8.09 -8.29
N LYS A 35 -12.24 -8.02 -6.95
CA LYS A 35 -12.08 -9.20 -6.06
C LYS A 35 -10.94 -10.13 -6.48
N GLY A 36 -9.92 -9.59 -7.15
CA GLY A 36 -8.77 -10.36 -7.66
C GLY A 36 -8.88 -10.84 -9.11
N ASN A 37 -10.00 -10.58 -9.80
CA ASN A 37 -10.21 -11.00 -11.19
C ASN A 37 -9.42 -10.17 -12.22
N ALA A 38 -8.73 -9.10 -11.81
CA ALA A 38 -8.01 -8.14 -12.66
C ALA A 38 -8.88 -7.33 -13.63
N THR A 39 -10.08 -7.81 -13.97
CA THR A 39 -11.03 -7.18 -14.88
C THR A 39 -12.40 -6.99 -14.22
N ILE A 40 -13.22 -6.12 -14.82
CA ILE A 40 -14.61 -5.89 -14.45
C ILE A 40 -15.48 -6.01 -15.71
N SER A 41 -16.70 -6.54 -15.55
CA SER A 41 -17.66 -6.72 -16.64
C SER A 41 -18.62 -5.55 -16.81
N TRP A 42 -18.32 -4.43 -16.17
CA TRP A 42 -19.07 -3.19 -16.22
C TRP A 42 -18.06 -2.05 -16.22
N SER A 43 -18.38 -0.98 -16.92
CA SER A 43 -17.55 0.22 -16.95
C SER A 43 -18.38 1.41 -16.50
N PRO A 44 -17.88 2.25 -15.57
CA PRO A 44 -18.59 3.46 -15.15
C PRO A 44 -18.62 4.53 -16.26
N MET A 45 -17.71 4.43 -17.24
CA MET A 45 -17.81 5.16 -18.50
C MET A 45 -18.41 4.25 -19.57
N TYR A 46 -19.52 4.69 -20.17
CA TYR A 46 -20.10 4.02 -21.33
C TYR A 46 -19.22 4.29 -22.55
N ASP A 47 -18.49 3.27 -22.98
CA ASP A 47 -17.74 3.29 -24.24
C ASP A 47 -18.45 2.37 -25.24
N PRO A 48 -18.97 2.90 -26.36
CA PRO A 48 -19.71 2.12 -27.34
C PRO A 48 -18.83 1.15 -28.17
N ILE A 49 -17.49 1.22 -28.05
CA ILE A 49 -16.53 0.40 -28.81
C ILE A 49 -15.90 -0.70 -27.95
N ALA A 50 -15.69 -0.47 -26.65
CA ALA A 50 -15.01 -1.43 -25.79
C ALA A 50 -15.95 -2.54 -25.26
N ILE A 51 -15.63 -3.79 -25.59
CA ILE A 51 -16.37 -4.99 -25.16
C ILE A 51 -15.79 -5.51 -23.84
N ASN A 52 -16.67 -5.79 -22.86
CA ASN A 52 -16.31 -6.42 -21.58
C ASN A 52 -15.63 -7.79 -21.77
N PRO A 53 -14.64 -8.15 -20.94
CA PRO A 53 -14.31 -7.53 -19.65
C PRO A 53 -13.16 -6.51 -19.70
N CYS A 54 -13.39 -5.34 -19.11
CA CYS A 54 -12.45 -4.22 -19.07
C CYS A 54 -11.41 -4.38 -17.95
N LEU A 55 -10.22 -3.80 -18.12
CA LEU A 55 -9.19 -3.77 -17.09
C LEU A 55 -9.70 -3.05 -15.82
N CYS A 56 -9.49 -3.63 -14.63
CA CYS A 56 -9.97 -3.04 -13.39
C CYS A 56 -9.25 -1.70 -13.12
N PRO A 57 -9.95 -0.56 -13.06
CA PRO A 57 -9.34 0.76 -12.95
C PRO A 57 -8.71 1.01 -11.58
N THR A 58 -9.08 0.25 -10.55
CA THR A 58 -8.59 0.50 -9.19
C THR A 58 -7.33 -0.31 -8.84
N CYS A 59 -7.03 -1.38 -9.57
CA CYS A 59 -5.78 -2.11 -9.39
C CYS A 59 -4.95 -2.21 -10.68
N GLU A 60 -5.43 -1.64 -11.78
CA GLU A 60 -4.74 -1.67 -13.08
C GLU A 60 -4.37 -3.09 -13.51
N GLY A 61 -5.24 -4.07 -13.20
CA GLY A 61 -4.97 -5.49 -13.45
C GLY A 61 -4.04 -6.20 -12.44
N ASN A 62 -3.42 -5.50 -11.50
CA ASN A 62 -2.48 -6.09 -10.52
C ASN A 62 -3.14 -6.96 -9.44
N ARG A 63 -4.48 -7.06 -9.45
CA ARG A 63 -5.30 -7.87 -8.50
C ARG A 63 -5.23 -7.42 -7.03
N VAL A 64 -4.32 -6.52 -6.69
CA VAL A 64 -4.16 -5.94 -5.35
C VAL A 64 -4.29 -4.42 -5.38
N GLN A 65 -4.74 -3.85 -4.28
CA GLN A 65 -4.86 -2.42 -4.06
C GLN A 65 -3.92 -1.99 -2.94
N ARG A 66 -3.25 -0.85 -3.12
CA ARG A 66 -2.43 -0.22 -2.09
C ARG A 66 -3.27 0.05 -0.84
N CYS A 67 -2.77 -0.34 0.32
CA CYS A 67 -3.43 -0.01 1.58
C CYS A 67 -3.32 1.49 1.82
N LEU A 68 -4.46 2.18 1.82
CA LEU A 68 -4.50 3.62 2.04
C LEU A 68 -4.27 4.00 3.52
N ASN A 69 -4.46 3.08 4.47
CA ASN A 69 -4.19 3.34 5.89
C ASN A 69 -2.69 3.44 6.21
N CYS A 70 -1.83 2.76 5.45
CA CYS A 70 -0.37 2.83 5.63
C CYS A 70 0.37 3.26 4.37
N LEU A 71 -0.37 3.75 3.37
CA LEU A 71 0.15 4.15 2.06
C LEU A 71 1.10 3.11 1.47
N GLY A 72 0.76 1.82 1.53
CA GLY A 72 1.62 0.77 0.97
C GLY A 72 2.85 0.40 1.80
N LYS A 73 3.19 1.15 2.85
CA LYS A 73 4.40 0.87 3.64
C LYS A 73 4.31 -0.43 4.42
N GLY A 74 3.11 -0.76 4.90
CA GLY A 74 2.93 -1.99 5.69
C GLY A 74 3.80 -2.01 6.95
N TYR A 75 4.15 -0.82 7.49
CA TYR A 75 4.99 -0.52 8.67
C TYR A 75 6.40 -1.14 8.67
N ASP A 76 7.20 -0.80 9.69
CA ASP A 76 8.66 -0.70 9.65
C ASP A 76 9.30 -1.12 10.99
#